data_AF-A0A2E5IJ91-F1
#
_entry.id   AF-A0A2E5IJ91-F1
#
_cell.length_a   1.000
_cell.length_b   1.000
_cell.length_c   1.000
_cell.angle_alpha   90.00
_cell.angle_beta   90.00
_cell.angle_gamma   90.00
#
_symmetry.space_group_name_H-M   'P 1'
#
loop_
_entity.id
_entity.type
_entity.pdbx_description
1 polymer ?
#
loop_
_entity_poly.entity_id
_entity_poly.type
_entity_poly.pdbx_seq_one_letter_code
_entity_poly.pdbx_strand_id
1 'polypeptide(L)'
;MDKSEAEDILIQVSVDSRLQEGYQGVRLIMREIFRGGMVPIHDISRATGIPVPAVSATRRELEKRKLLSRKGGAILTDTGIKLLRSIGIYDTKIPDFNCQYEVSDTVTKLVSQFDELTKERPSPDYSLDQSHATSLTCFKRVMYCHQNDSIEGRDIAILGDDDLTSVAMILFSTRFGLKINSLTVFDIDERILNFIESMSLKLNFEIHLNKIDFIGEIPPRYKNSQDVFITDPPYTVEGLTRFISVGAEMLKERTNGLGFVSYSNLIPVENARLFKNIASMGLSPQELIPAFNEYVGAQKHAGISKMGKFFSSGYLKTSDPTPRNLIYTNSKETSI
;
A
#
# COMPACT_ATOMS: atom_id res chain seq x y z
N MET A 1 -11.08 19.12 -34.38
CA MET A 1 -11.39 18.12 -33.35
C MET A 1 -12.30 18.77 -32.35
N ASP A 2 -13.58 18.37 -32.37
CA ASP A 2 -14.52 18.77 -31.34
C ASP A 2 -14.32 17.92 -30.06
N LYS A 3 -15.08 18.22 -29.01
CA LYS A 3 -14.96 17.53 -27.72
C LYS A 3 -15.42 16.07 -27.80
N SER A 4 -16.50 15.78 -28.52
CA SER A 4 -17.06 14.43 -28.62
C SER A 4 -16.09 13.51 -29.33
N GLU A 5 -15.55 13.95 -30.47
CA GLU A 5 -14.55 13.22 -31.25
C GLU A 5 -13.31 12.92 -30.40
N ALA A 6 -12.85 13.88 -29.60
CA ALA A 6 -11.72 13.68 -28.69
C ALA A 6 -12.02 12.66 -27.59
N GLU A 7 -13.22 12.72 -26.99
CA GLU A 7 -13.66 11.77 -25.97
C GLU A 7 -13.76 10.35 -26.53
N ASP A 8 -14.34 10.19 -27.72
CA ASP A 8 -14.46 8.90 -28.41
C ASP A 8 -13.08 8.29 -28.72
N ILE A 9 -12.10 9.11 -29.13
CA ILE A 9 -10.73 8.65 -29.33
C ILE A 9 -10.14 8.10 -28.03
N LEU A 10 -10.30 8.80 -26.90
CA LEU A 10 -9.78 8.35 -25.61
C LEU A 10 -10.50 7.11 -25.08
N ILE A 11 -11.81 7.00 -25.31
CA ILE A 11 -12.58 5.78 -25.02
C ILE A 11 -12.01 4.61 -25.83
N GLN A 12 -11.82 4.77 -27.13
CA GLN A 12 -11.29 3.71 -27.99
C GLN A 12 -9.87 3.30 -27.59
N VAL A 13 -9.01 4.26 -27.20
CA VAL A 13 -7.68 3.96 -26.65
C VAL A 13 -7.80 3.07 -25.43
N SER A 14 -8.73 3.36 -24.50
CA SER A 14 -8.90 2.57 -23.29
C SER A 14 -9.38 1.14 -23.57
N VAL A 15 -10.27 0.97 -24.56
CA VAL A 15 -10.75 -0.35 -25.00
C VAL A 15 -9.61 -1.14 -25.63
N ASP A 16 -8.86 -0.54 -26.55
CA ASP A 16 -7.79 -1.20 -27.28
C ASP A 16 -6.59 -1.55 -26.39
N SER A 17 -6.31 -0.73 -25.37
CA SER A 17 -5.30 -1.01 -24.36
C SER A 17 -5.79 -1.89 -23.21
N ARG A 18 -7.10 -2.21 -23.17
CA ARG A 18 -7.80 -2.93 -22.08
C ARG A 18 -7.61 -2.27 -20.71
N LEU A 19 -7.48 -0.94 -20.69
CA LEU A 19 -7.28 -0.16 -19.48
C LEU A 19 -8.55 -0.17 -18.63
N GLN A 20 -8.46 -0.70 -17.41
CA GLN A 20 -9.62 -0.90 -16.53
C GLN A 20 -10.16 0.42 -15.98
N GLU A 21 -9.32 1.45 -15.91
CA GLU A 21 -9.67 2.82 -15.56
C GLU A 21 -10.43 3.55 -16.69
N GLY A 22 -10.53 2.95 -17.88
CA GLY A 22 -11.29 3.47 -19.01
C GLY A 22 -10.80 4.84 -19.50
N TYR A 23 -11.72 5.65 -20.02
CA TYR A 23 -11.48 7.03 -20.46
C TYR A 23 -10.71 7.85 -19.42
N GLN A 24 -11.07 7.72 -18.14
CA GLN A 24 -10.46 8.50 -17.06
C GLN A 24 -8.98 8.14 -16.86
N GLY A 25 -8.63 6.86 -16.98
CA GLY A 25 -7.24 6.42 -16.92
C GLY A 25 -6.39 6.96 -18.06
N VAL A 26 -6.91 6.95 -19.30
CA VAL A 26 -6.20 7.51 -20.46
C VAL A 26 -6.02 9.02 -20.28
N ARG A 27 -7.08 9.72 -19.87
CA ARG A 27 -7.05 11.16 -19.58
C ARG A 27 -6.00 11.49 -18.52
N LEU A 28 -5.93 10.70 -17.45
CA LEU A 28 -4.95 10.87 -16.37
C LEU A 28 -3.52 10.68 -16.89
N ILE A 29 -3.24 9.58 -17.61
CA ILE A 29 -1.92 9.32 -18.21
C ILE A 29 -1.48 10.47 -19.12
N MET A 30 -2.35 10.92 -20.03
CA MET A 30 -2.00 12.00 -20.95
C MET A 30 -1.78 13.34 -20.23
N ARG A 31 -2.54 13.61 -19.16
CA ARG A 31 -2.38 14.82 -18.34
C ARG A 31 -1.05 14.82 -17.59
N GLU A 32 -0.62 13.69 -17.04
CA GLU A 32 0.68 13.57 -16.39
C GLU A 32 1.84 13.76 -17.38
N ILE A 33 1.72 13.18 -18.58
CA ILE A 33 2.70 13.42 -19.65
C ILE A 33 2.73 14.91 -20.05
N PHE A 34 1.57 15.56 -20.14
CA PHE A 34 1.51 16.97 -20.53
C PHE A 34 2.24 17.88 -19.56
N ARG A 35 2.07 17.63 -18.26
CA ARG A 35 2.63 18.46 -17.18
C ARG A 35 4.10 18.15 -16.90
N GLY A 36 4.51 16.89 -17.04
CA GLY A 36 5.91 16.48 -16.89
C GLY A 36 6.75 16.68 -18.16
N GLY A 37 6.13 16.95 -19.31
CA GLY A 37 6.79 17.11 -20.60
C GLY A 37 7.33 15.79 -21.16
N MET A 38 8.51 15.38 -20.72
CA MET A 38 9.15 14.11 -21.09
C MET A 38 9.16 13.19 -19.88
N VAL A 39 8.25 12.22 -19.84
CA VAL A 39 8.04 11.40 -18.65
C VAL A 39 8.36 9.92 -18.92
N PRO A 40 9.26 9.29 -18.14
CA PRO A 40 9.46 7.85 -18.15
C PRO A 40 8.19 7.06 -17.77
N ILE A 41 8.04 5.84 -18.28
CA ILE A 41 6.85 5.01 -18.02
C ILE A 41 6.65 4.71 -16.52
N HIS A 42 7.74 4.50 -15.79
CA HIS A 42 7.68 4.21 -14.36
C HIS A 42 7.18 5.41 -13.55
N ASP A 43 7.53 6.63 -13.94
CA ASP A 43 7.05 7.84 -13.29
C ASP A 43 5.57 8.09 -13.59
N ILE A 44 5.11 7.80 -14.81
CA ILE A 44 3.67 7.82 -15.14
C ILE A 44 2.92 6.80 -14.29
N SER A 45 3.43 5.57 -14.18
CA SER A 45 2.82 4.53 -13.33
C SER A 45 2.74 4.96 -11.87
N ARG A 46 3.82 5.55 -11.34
CA ARG A 46 3.88 6.07 -9.98
C ARG A 46 2.87 7.20 -9.74
N ALA A 47 2.82 8.18 -10.64
CA ALA A 47 1.93 9.34 -10.51
C ALA A 47 0.45 8.99 -10.66
N THR A 48 0.12 8.02 -11.53
CA THR A 48 -1.26 7.63 -11.81
C THR A 48 -1.77 6.49 -10.93
N GLY A 49 -0.87 5.73 -10.29
CA GLY A 49 -1.20 4.47 -9.63
C GLY A 49 -1.55 3.33 -10.58
N ILE A 50 -1.50 3.54 -11.91
CA ILE A 50 -1.83 2.52 -12.91
C ILE A 50 -0.61 1.59 -13.09
N PRO A 51 -0.76 0.26 -13.09
CA PRO A 51 0.36 -0.66 -13.25
C PRO A 51 1.18 -0.41 -14.53
N VAL A 52 2.51 -0.55 -14.42
CA VAL A 52 3.47 -0.33 -15.53
C VAL A 52 3.06 -1.03 -16.83
N PRO A 53 2.58 -2.30 -16.84
CA PRO A 53 2.13 -2.95 -18.07
C PRO A 53 0.94 -2.26 -18.74
N ALA A 54 -0.03 -1.78 -17.96
CA ALA A 54 -1.22 -1.10 -18.45
C ALA A 54 -0.91 0.31 -18.97
N VAL A 55 -0.03 1.05 -18.29
CA VAL A 55 0.51 2.33 -18.79
C VAL A 55 1.27 2.12 -20.10
N SER A 56 2.12 1.08 -20.17
CA SER A 56 2.89 0.75 -21.37
C SER A 56 1.99 0.39 -22.56
N ALA A 57 0.92 -0.39 -22.33
CA ALA A 57 -0.07 -0.72 -23.35
C ALA A 57 -0.82 0.52 -23.85
N THR A 58 -1.29 1.37 -22.94
CA THR A 58 -2.00 2.61 -23.26
C THR A 58 -1.11 3.58 -24.04
N ARG A 59 0.16 3.73 -23.63
CA ARG A 59 1.15 4.53 -24.38
C ARG A 59 1.28 4.04 -25.82
N ARG A 60 1.39 2.73 -26.05
CA ARG A 60 1.50 2.17 -27.42
C ARG A 60 0.27 2.50 -28.27
N GLU A 61 -0.93 2.43 -27.70
CA GLU A 61 -2.16 2.79 -28.42
C GLU A 61 -2.25 4.28 -28.75
N LEU A 62 -1.74 5.15 -27.88
CA LEU A 62 -1.62 6.58 -28.13
C LEU A 62 -0.55 6.90 -29.19
N GLU A 63 0.56 6.16 -29.24
CA GLU A 63 1.62 6.28 -30.25
C GLU A 63 1.12 5.89 -31.65
N LYS A 64 0.37 4.78 -31.77
CA LYS A 64 -0.26 4.35 -33.03
C LYS A 64 -1.16 5.43 -33.62
N ARG A 65 -1.84 6.18 -32.75
CA ARG A 65 -2.72 7.30 -33.12
C ARG A 65 -1.99 8.63 -33.30
N LYS A 66 -0.66 8.64 -33.22
CA LYS A 66 0.19 9.83 -33.33
C LYS A 66 -0.13 10.92 -32.29
N LEU A 67 -0.68 10.53 -31.14
CA LEU A 67 -0.97 11.43 -30.01
C LEU A 67 0.25 11.57 -29.09
N LEU A 68 1.08 10.52 -29.02
CA LEU A 68 2.36 10.51 -28.33
C LEU A 68 3.51 10.19 -29.31
N SER A 69 4.71 10.60 -28.94
CA SER A 69 5.96 10.15 -29.55
C SER A 69 6.98 9.76 -28.47
N ARG A 70 8.10 9.16 -28.90
CA ARG A 70 9.15 8.67 -28.00
C ARG A 70 10.45 9.44 -28.21
N LYS A 71 10.94 10.08 -27.14
CA LYS A 71 12.27 10.72 -27.08
C LYS A 71 12.80 10.57 -25.65
N GLY A 72 13.41 9.44 -25.30
CA GLY A 72 13.86 9.17 -23.92
C GLY A 72 12.73 8.93 -22.88
N GLY A 73 11.51 9.42 -23.15
CA GLY A 73 10.27 9.17 -22.44
C GLY A 73 9.06 9.37 -23.35
N ALA A 74 7.85 9.32 -22.80
CA ALA A 74 6.63 9.67 -23.52
C ALA A 74 6.49 11.19 -23.57
N ILE A 75 6.18 11.73 -24.76
CA ILE A 75 5.92 13.15 -24.98
C ILE A 75 4.71 13.32 -25.90
N LEU A 76 3.87 14.32 -25.64
CA LEU A 76 2.73 14.65 -26.50
C LEU A 76 3.18 15.23 -27.84
N THR A 77 2.47 14.85 -28.90
CA THR A 77 2.56 15.52 -30.20
C THR A 77 1.64 16.74 -30.21
N ASP A 78 1.77 17.60 -31.23
CA ASP A 78 0.82 18.71 -31.43
C ASP A 78 -0.63 18.24 -31.54
N THR A 79 -0.85 17.05 -32.13
CA THR A 79 -2.18 16.42 -32.20
C THR A 79 -2.66 16.00 -30.81
N GLY A 80 -1.79 15.40 -30.01
CA GLY A 80 -2.10 15.05 -28.62
C GLY A 80 -2.45 16.27 -27.76
N ILE A 81 -1.71 17.37 -27.93
CA ILE A 81 -1.99 18.64 -27.24
C ILE A 81 -3.33 19.24 -27.70
N LYS A 82 -3.62 19.24 -29.01
CA LYS A 82 -4.90 19.72 -29.54
C LYS A 82 -6.08 18.90 -29.00
N LEU A 83 -5.93 17.58 -28.90
CA LEU A 83 -6.91 16.68 -28.31
C LEU A 83 -7.14 17.02 -26.83
N LEU A 84 -6.07 17.19 -26.03
CA LEU A 84 -6.20 17.57 -24.62
C LEU A 84 -6.90 18.93 -24.45
N ARG A 85 -6.59 19.89 -25.31
CA ARG A 85 -7.23 21.22 -25.30
C ARG A 85 -8.72 21.14 -25.65
N SER A 86 -9.16 20.28 -26.56
CA SER A 86 -10.60 20.14 -26.90
C SER A 86 -11.42 19.55 -25.75
N ILE A 87 -10.80 18.80 -24.84
CA ILE A 87 -11.40 18.29 -23.60
C ILE A 87 -11.04 19.14 -22.36
N GLY A 88 -10.61 20.38 -22.58
CA GLY A 88 -10.39 21.38 -21.54
C GLY A 88 -9.15 21.19 -20.66
N ILE A 89 -8.17 20.39 -21.08
CA ILE A 89 -6.87 20.27 -20.39
C ILE A 89 -5.89 21.26 -21.00
N TYR A 90 -5.38 22.17 -20.16
CA TYR A 90 -4.37 23.15 -20.52
C TYR A 90 -3.15 23.02 -19.59
N ASP A 91 -1.99 23.36 -20.13
CA ASP A 91 -0.76 23.48 -19.35
C ASP A 91 -0.77 24.86 -18.67
N THR A 92 -1.42 24.90 -17.51
CA THR A 92 -1.51 26.08 -16.65
C THR A 92 -0.64 25.83 -15.44
N LYS A 93 0.24 26.79 -15.12
CA LYS A 93 1.00 26.78 -13.87
C LYS A 93 0.04 26.98 -12.71
N ILE A 94 -0.30 25.90 -12.04
CA ILE A 94 -1.12 25.87 -10.84
C ILE A 94 -0.18 25.48 -9.68
N PRO A 95 -0.21 26.16 -8.53
CA PRO A 95 0.54 25.73 -7.36
C PRO A 95 0.20 24.28 -6.99
N ASP A 96 1.22 23.50 -6.65
CA ASP A 96 0.98 22.13 -6.20
C ASP A 96 0.24 22.12 -4.86
N PHE A 97 -0.82 21.31 -4.79
CA PHE A 97 -1.52 21.01 -3.55
C PHE A 97 -0.96 19.70 -3.00
N ASN A 98 0.27 19.73 -2.47
CA ASN A 98 0.93 18.58 -1.88
C ASN A 98 1.22 18.84 -0.40
N CYS A 99 0.47 18.20 0.49
CA CYS A 99 0.85 18.07 1.89
C CYS A 99 1.67 16.77 2.02
N GLN A 100 2.99 16.85 1.83
CA GLN A 100 3.85 15.69 2.09
C GLN A 100 4.03 15.52 3.59
N TYR A 101 4.12 14.26 4.05
CA TYR A 101 4.54 13.95 5.42
C TYR A 101 6.02 14.29 5.53
N GLU A 102 6.31 15.47 6.07
CA GLU A 102 7.68 15.89 6.35
C GLU A 102 8.25 15.12 7.54
N VAL A 103 9.48 14.65 7.38
CA VAL A 103 10.20 13.90 8.40
C VAL A 103 11.28 14.80 9.00
N SER A 104 11.19 15.05 10.31
CA SER A 104 12.16 15.90 11.01
C SER A 104 13.56 15.26 11.07
N ASP A 105 14.60 16.09 11.21
CA ASP A 105 15.99 15.63 11.40
C ASP A 105 16.16 14.61 12.53
N THR A 106 15.34 14.73 13.58
CA THR A 106 15.37 13.77 14.71
C THR A 106 14.95 12.39 14.25
N VAL A 107 13.90 12.29 13.42
CA VAL A 107 13.44 11.01 12.88
C VAL A 107 14.40 10.50 11.82
N THR A 108 14.99 11.37 11.00
CA THR A 108 16.05 10.98 10.05
C THR A 108 17.22 10.28 10.73
N LYS A 109 17.62 10.72 11.93
CA LYS A 109 18.64 10.02 12.73
C LYS A 109 18.19 8.63 13.20
N LEU A 110 16.91 8.47 13.55
CA LEU A 110 16.35 7.15 13.88
C LEU A 110 16.32 6.23 12.67
N VAL A 111 16.02 6.76 11.47
CA VAL A 111 16.09 6.00 10.21
C VAL A 111 17.51 5.47 10.00
N SER A 112 18.54 6.30 10.15
CA SER A 112 19.94 5.84 10.04
C SER A 112 20.31 4.81 11.10
N GLN A 113 19.87 4.98 12.35
CA GLN A 113 20.08 4.00 13.41
C GLN A 113 19.39 2.66 13.08
N PHE A 114 18.17 2.71 12.55
CA PHE A 114 17.42 1.54 12.13
C PHE A 114 18.11 0.82 10.97
N ASP A 115 18.62 1.54 9.97
CA ASP A 115 19.40 0.95 8.89
C ASP A 115 20.60 0.16 9.43
N GLU A 116 21.34 0.72 10.39
CA GLU A 116 22.47 0.06 11.04
C GLU A 116 22.06 -1.21 11.81
N LEU A 117 20.97 -1.15 12.57
CA LEU A 117 20.45 -2.29 13.34
C LEU A 117 19.91 -3.41 12.45
N THR A 118 19.35 -3.05 11.29
CA THR A 118 18.66 -3.97 10.37
C THR A 118 19.50 -4.38 9.17
N LYS A 119 20.81 -4.11 9.18
CA LYS A 119 21.75 -4.55 8.13
C LYS A 119 21.69 -6.05 7.85
N GLU A 120 21.58 -6.83 8.92
CA GLU A 120 21.53 -8.30 8.88
C GLU A 120 20.09 -8.84 8.80
N ARG A 121 19.12 -7.99 8.42
CA ARG A 121 17.73 -8.44 8.27
C ARG A 121 17.64 -9.59 7.25
N PRO A 122 16.76 -10.58 7.47
CA PRO A 122 16.56 -11.66 6.53
C PRO A 122 16.24 -11.13 5.11
N SER A 123 16.80 -11.80 4.09
CA SER A 123 16.45 -11.50 2.70
C SER A 123 14.99 -11.89 2.42
N PRO A 124 14.27 -11.15 1.55
CA PRO A 124 12.89 -11.48 1.21
C PRO A 124 12.74 -12.91 0.70
N ASP A 125 11.77 -13.64 1.26
CA ASP A 125 11.25 -14.87 0.69
C ASP A 125 10.01 -14.56 -0.16
N TYR A 126 10.21 -14.54 -1.47
CA TYR A 126 9.16 -14.26 -2.44
C TYR A 126 8.06 -15.32 -2.46
N SER A 127 8.24 -16.49 -1.85
CA SER A 127 7.17 -17.48 -1.71
C SER A 127 6.08 -17.04 -0.73
N LEU A 128 6.44 -16.14 0.19
CA LEU A 128 5.56 -15.52 1.18
C LEU A 128 5.10 -14.11 0.76
N ASP A 129 5.34 -13.72 -0.50
CA ASP A 129 5.09 -12.38 -1.03
C ASP A 129 5.85 -11.25 -0.30
N GLN A 130 6.97 -11.55 0.37
CA GLN A 130 7.78 -10.57 1.10
C GLN A 130 8.44 -9.55 0.15
N SER A 131 8.47 -8.29 0.59
CA SER A 131 9.10 -7.19 -0.13
C SER A 131 9.34 -6.02 0.82
N HIS A 132 10.60 -5.84 1.20
CA HIS A 132 11.01 -4.83 2.16
C HIS A 132 10.64 -3.39 1.76
N ALA A 133 9.91 -2.72 2.63
CA ALA A 133 9.74 -1.28 2.66
C ALA A 133 11.08 -0.58 2.91
N THR A 134 11.15 0.69 2.51
CA THR A 134 12.25 1.56 2.89
C THR A 134 12.18 1.90 4.37
N SER A 135 13.32 2.07 5.02
CA SER A 135 13.38 2.46 6.43
C SER A 135 12.62 3.77 6.71
N LEU A 136 12.67 4.72 5.78
CA LEU A 136 11.87 5.94 5.84
C LEU A 136 10.36 5.65 5.85
N THR A 137 9.90 4.67 5.07
CA THR A 137 8.49 4.23 5.07
C THR A 137 8.09 3.67 6.44
N CYS A 138 8.92 2.82 7.05
CA CYS A 138 8.63 2.28 8.39
C CYS A 138 8.44 3.40 9.41
N PHE A 139 9.27 4.45 9.39
CA PHE A 139 9.10 5.61 10.27
C PHE A 139 7.92 6.50 9.90
N LYS A 140 7.60 6.70 8.62
CA LYS A 140 6.37 7.39 8.19
C LYS A 140 5.14 6.67 8.75
N ARG A 141 5.08 5.34 8.67
CA ARG A 141 3.99 4.52 9.24
C ARG A 141 3.87 4.72 10.74
N VAL A 142 4.98 4.63 11.48
CA VAL A 142 5.00 4.80 12.94
C VAL A 142 4.54 6.21 13.34
N MET A 143 5.04 7.25 12.67
CA MET A 143 4.60 8.63 12.91
C MET A 143 3.10 8.81 12.63
N TYR A 144 2.60 8.22 11.55
CA TYR A 144 1.19 8.27 11.21
C TYR A 144 0.32 7.50 12.23
N CYS A 145 0.77 6.34 12.72
CA CYS A 145 0.11 5.62 13.81
C CYS A 145 0.09 6.46 15.10
N HIS A 146 1.20 7.09 15.48
CA HIS A 146 1.26 7.99 16.63
C HIS A 146 0.28 9.15 16.51
N GLN A 147 0.26 9.85 15.36
CA GLN A 147 -0.67 10.96 15.10
C GLN A 147 -2.14 10.57 15.19
N ASN A 148 -2.44 9.27 15.02
CA ASN A 148 -3.78 8.72 15.05
C ASN A 148 -4.04 7.87 16.31
N ASP A 149 -3.42 8.20 17.45
CA ASP A 149 -3.72 7.61 18.75
C ASP A 149 -3.59 6.07 18.78
N SER A 150 -2.54 5.57 18.10
CA SER A 150 -2.35 4.13 17.86
C SER A 150 -1.06 3.56 18.47
N ILE A 151 -0.41 4.31 19.37
CA ILE A 151 0.83 3.90 20.05
C ILE A 151 0.70 4.00 21.57
N GLU A 152 0.37 5.18 22.08
CA GLU A 152 0.41 5.47 23.52
C GLU A 152 -0.68 4.70 24.29
N GLY A 153 -0.26 3.82 25.19
CA GLY A 153 -1.13 2.97 26.01
C GLY A 153 -1.90 1.90 25.22
N ARG A 154 -1.52 1.63 23.97
CA ARG A 154 -2.23 0.70 23.07
C ARG A 154 -1.71 -0.73 23.14
N ASP A 155 -2.63 -1.67 22.97
CA ASP A 155 -2.34 -3.06 22.61
C ASP A 155 -2.29 -3.18 21.09
N ILE A 156 -1.11 -3.47 20.54
CA ILE A 156 -0.82 -3.38 19.12
C ILE A 156 -0.44 -4.75 18.57
N ALA A 157 -1.15 -5.20 17.53
CA ALA A 157 -0.77 -6.35 16.72
C ALA A 157 -0.18 -5.93 15.37
N ILE A 158 0.97 -6.50 15.02
CA ILE A 158 1.55 -6.42 13.69
C ILE A 158 1.40 -7.79 13.01
N LEU A 159 0.74 -7.81 11.86
CA LEU A 159 0.41 -9.02 11.10
C LEU A 159 1.28 -9.09 9.85
N GLY A 160 2.34 -9.90 9.92
CA GLY A 160 3.48 -9.85 9.00
C GLY A 160 4.39 -8.65 9.33
N ASP A 161 5.68 -8.89 9.51
CA ASP A 161 6.64 -7.83 9.86
C ASP A 161 8.02 -7.99 9.19
N ASP A 162 8.05 -8.42 7.93
CA ASP A 162 9.28 -8.44 7.13
C ASP A 162 9.92 -7.05 6.98
N ASP A 163 9.08 -6.01 7.02
CA ASP A 163 9.48 -4.59 7.06
C ASP A 163 10.13 -4.14 8.38
N LEU A 164 10.00 -4.94 9.45
CA LEU A 164 10.46 -4.61 10.80
C LEU A 164 9.85 -3.29 11.34
N THR A 165 8.57 -3.06 11.04
CA THR A 165 7.78 -1.94 11.57
C THR A 165 7.73 -1.99 13.09
N SER A 166 7.73 -3.19 13.70
CA SER A 166 7.82 -3.34 15.17
C SER A 166 9.09 -2.71 15.74
N VAL A 167 10.24 -2.95 15.12
CA VAL A 167 11.54 -2.41 15.55
C VAL A 167 11.59 -0.90 15.37
N ALA A 168 11.06 -0.37 14.26
CA ALA A 168 10.93 1.06 14.05
C ALA A 168 10.05 1.71 15.14
N MET A 169 8.94 1.06 15.50
CA MET A 169 8.04 1.51 16.55
C MET A 169 8.69 1.52 17.94
N ILE A 170 9.51 0.52 18.25
CA ILE A 170 10.32 0.45 19.48
C ILE A 170 11.30 1.62 19.56
N LEU A 171 12.08 1.86 18.49
CA LEU A 171 13.05 2.94 18.44
C LEU A 171 12.39 4.32 18.62
N PHE A 172 11.28 4.53 17.91
CA PHE A 172 10.51 5.77 17.99
C PHE A 172 9.97 5.98 19.41
N SER A 173 9.29 4.98 19.96
CA SER A 173 8.67 5.07 21.28
C SER A 173 9.71 5.29 22.38
N THR A 174 10.84 4.57 22.32
CA THR A 174 11.97 4.76 23.24
C THR A 174 12.54 6.16 23.15
N ARG A 175 12.75 6.68 21.94
CA ARG A 175 13.34 8.00 21.71
C ARG A 175 12.50 9.15 22.28
N PHE A 176 11.18 9.00 22.24
CA PHE A 176 10.23 10.04 22.66
C PHE A 176 9.57 9.74 24.02
N GLY A 177 9.92 8.64 24.68
CA GLY A 177 9.35 8.27 25.99
C GLY A 177 7.88 7.86 25.92
N LEU A 178 7.42 7.37 24.76
CA LEU A 178 6.06 6.88 24.57
C LEU A 178 5.94 5.49 25.18
N LYS A 179 4.82 5.22 25.85
CA LYS A 179 4.55 3.93 26.46
C LYS A 179 3.59 3.15 25.57
N ILE A 180 4.01 2.00 25.08
CA ILE A 180 3.11 1.01 24.46
C ILE A 180 2.62 0.08 25.57
N ASN A 181 1.34 -0.31 25.56
CA ASN A 181 0.83 -1.24 26.58
C ASN A 181 1.26 -2.68 26.28
N SER A 182 1.06 -3.13 25.04
CA SER A 182 1.65 -4.37 24.53
C SER A 182 1.93 -4.27 23.03
N LEU A 183 3.03 -4.91 22.60
CA LEU A 183 3.38 -5.02 21.18
C LEU A 183 3.53 -6.50 20.83
N THR A 184 2.72 -6.97 19.89
CA THR A 184 2.69 -8.37 19.47
C THR A 184 2.91 -8.49 17.97
N VAL A 185 3.87 -9.31 17.55
CA VAL A 185 4.12 -9.63 16.14
C VAL A 185 3.64 -11.05 15.85
N PHE A 186 2.90 -11.17 14.76
CA PHE A 186 2.40 -12.42 14.22
C PHE A 186 2.96 -12.62 12.81
N ASP A 187 3.79 -13.65 12.62
CA ASP A 187 4.40 -13.94 11.32
C ASP A 187 4.48 -15.44 11.07
N ILE A 188 4.46 -15.87 9.82
CA ILE A 188 4.68 -17.27 9.44
C ILE A 188 6.18 -17.61 9.38
N ASP A 189 7.02 -16.60 9.13
CA ASP A 189 8.45 -16.73 8.93
C ASP A 189 9.23 -16.63 10.24
N GLU A 190 9.73 -17.76 10.73
CA GLU A 190 10.56 -17.81 11.95
C GLU A 190 11.85 -17.00 11.83
N ARG A 191 12.38 -16.77 10.62
CA ARG A 191 13.60 -15.96 10.43
C ARG A 191 13.34 -14.51 10.83
N ILE A 192 12.16 -13.98 10.49
CA ILE A 192 11.73 -12.63 10.88
C ILE A 192 11.52 -12.56 12.38
N LEU A 193 10.78 -13.51 12.97
CA LEU A 193 10.53 -13.54 14.41
C LEU A 193 11.83 -13.61 15.23
N ASN A 194 12.74 -14.53 14.87
CA ASN A 194 14.04 -14.66 15.55
C ASN A 194 14.89 -13.38 15.41
N PHE A 195 14.81 -12.71 14.25
CA PHE A 195 15.51 -11.44 14.05
C PHE A 195 14.95 -10.35 14.97
N ILE A 196 13.62 -10.20 15.05
CA ILE A 196 12.96 -9.24 15.92
C ILE A 196 13.26 -9.53 17.40
N GLU A 197 13.29 -10.80 17.81
CA GLU A 197 13.70 -11.20 19.17
C GLU A 197 15.12 -10.74 19.48
N SER A 198 16.07 -10.94 18.55
CA SER A 198 17.44 -10.48 18.75
C SER A 198 17.54 -8.95 18.87
N MET A 199 16.68 -8.20 18.18
CA MET A 199 16.62 -6.74 18.27
C MET A 199 15.98 -6.28 19.58
N SER A 200 14.91 -6.94 20.02
CA SER A 200 14.20 -6.59 21.26
C SER A 200 15.11 -6.75 22.48
N LEU A 201 15.93 -7.80 22.52
CA LEU A 201 16.96 -8.00 23.55
C LEU A 201 18.03 -6.90 23.51
N LYS A 202 18.51 -6.49 22.33
CA LYS A 202 19.49 -5.40 22.18
C LYS A 202 18.93 -4.05 22.61
N LEU A 203 17.65 -3.81 22.35
CA LEU A 203 16.96 -2.56 22.67
C LEU A 203 16.35 -2.56 24.08
N ASN A 204 16.44 -3.68 24.82
CA ASN A 204 15.82 -3.88 26.13
C ASN A 204 14.33 -3.53 26.13
N PHE A 205 13.60 -4.05 25.14
CA PHE A 205 12.16 -3.83 24.98
C PHE A 205 11.42 -5.18 24.96
N GLU A 206 10.32 -5.28 25.69
CA GLU A 206 9.49 -6.48 25.72
C GLU A 206 8.57 -6.52 24.50
N ILE A 207 8.59 -7.63 23.76
CA ILE A 207 7.72 -7.84 22.60
C ILE A 207 7.24 -9.30 22.59
N HIS A 208 5.98 -9.50 22.24
CA HIS A 208 5.42 -10.85 22.10
C HIS A 208 5.51 -11.31 20.65
N LEU A 209 6.10 -12.48 20.43
CA LEU A 209 6.33 -13.02 19.08
C LEU A 209 5.57 -14.33 18.93
N ASN A 210 4.77 -14.44 17.87
CA ASN A 210 3.92 -15.60 17.65
C ASN A 210 4.01 -16.08 16.21
N LYS A 211 4.47 -17.32 16.02
CA LYS A 211 4.40 -17.98 14.72
C LYS A 211 2.96 -18.35 14.40
N ILE A 212 2.42 -17.83 13.31
CA ILE A 212 1.07 -18.16 12.86
C ILE A 212 0.97 -18.10 11.34
N ASP A 213 0.25 -19.08 10.78
CA ASP A 213 -0.20 -19.01 9.40
C ASP A 213 -1.62 -18.44 9.38
N PHE A 214 -1.79 -17.29 8.75
CA PHE A 214 -3.08 -16.63 8.64
C PHE A 214 -4.08 -17.36 7.73
N ILE A 215 -3.67 -18.36 6.96
CA ILE A 215 -4.60 -19.25 6.23
C ILE A 215 -5.52 -19.99 7.22
N GLY A 216 -4.97 -20.40 8.37
CA GLY A 216 -5.68 -21.13 9.41
C GLY A 216 -6.61 -20.26 10.26
N GLU A 217 -7.41 -20.89 11.12
CA GLU A 217 -8.19 -20.16 12.12
C GLU A 217 -7.27 -19.56 13.19
N ILE A 218 -7.59 -18.33 13.61
CA ILE A 218 -6.83 -17.66 14.65
C ILE A 218 -7.17 -18.31 16.00
N PRO A 219 -6.15 -18.71 16.79
CA PRO A 219 -6.37 -19.22 18.14
C PRO A 219 -7.24 -18.27 18.99
N PRO A 220 -8.24 -18.78 19.75
CA PRO A 220 -9.17 -17.95 20.51
C PRO A 220 -8.51 -16.94 21.45
N ARG A 221 -7.31 -17.25 21.97
CA ARG A 221 -6.55 -16.38 22.87
C ARG A 221 -6.10 -15.05 22.26
N TYR A 222 -6.04 -14.95 20.93
CA TYR A 222 -5.65 -13.71 20.24
C TYR A 222 -6.85 -12.87 19.80
N LYS A 223 -8.06 -13.45 19.81
CA LYS A 223 -9.28 -12.74 19.44
C LYS A 223 -9.61 -11.68 20.48
N ASN A 224 -10.18 -10.56 20.03
CA ASN A 224 -10.69 -9.51 20.91
C ASN A 224 -9.66 -8.99 21.94
N SER A 225 -8.38 -8.94 21.58
CA SER A 225 -7.27 -8.66 22.51
C SER A 225 -6.53 -7.36 22.21
N GLN A 226 -6.66 -6.80 21.01
CA GLN A 226 -5.86 -5.69 20.52
C GLN A 226 -6.69 -4.43 20.33
N ASP A 227 -6.09 -3.26 20.53
CA ASP A 227 -6.69 -1.97 20.18
C ASP A 227 -6.41 -1.60 18.71
N VAL A 228 -5.25 -2.03 18.19
CA VAL A 228 -4.74 -1.66 16.87
C VAL A 228 -4.20 -2.90 16.16
N PHE A 229 -4.48 -3.04 14.87
CA PHE A 229 -3.70 -3.92 13.99
C PHE A 229 -3.01 -3.14 12.87
N ILE A 230 -1.82 -3.60 12.49
CA ILE A 230 -1.00 -3.05 11.41
C ILE A 230 -0.59 -4.20 10.51
N THR A 231 -0.66 -4.02 9.19
CA THR A 231 -0.23 -5.06 8.24
C THR A 231 0.17 -4.51 6.88
N ASP A 232 1.17 -5.15 6.25
CA ASP A 232 1.48 -5.03 4.82
C ASP A 232 1.21 -6.38 4.14
N PRO A 233 -0.05 -6.63 3.72
CA PRO A 233 -0.48 -7.96 3.30
C PRO A 233 -0.12 -8.23 1.83
N PRO A 234 -0.25 -9.48 1.36
CA PRO A 234 -0.18 -9.78 -0.06
C PRO A 234 -1.18 -8.96 -0.88
N TYR A 235 -0.76 -8.45 -2.04
CA TYR A 235 -1.50 -7.45 -2.82
C TYR A 235 -2.63 -7.99 -3.71
N THR A 236 -3.00 -9.25 -3.55
CA THR A 236 -4.23 -9.81 -4.13
C THR A 236 -5.44 -9.35 -3.30
N VAL A 237 -6.63 -9.29 -3.91
CA VAL A 237 -7.84 -8.96 -3.14
C VAL A 237 -8.07 -9.98 -2.04
N GLU A 238 -7.81 -11.26 -2.32
CA GLU A 238 -7.96 -12.36 -1.38
C GLU A 238 -6.98 -12.25 -0.21
N GLY A 239 -5.70 -11.95 -0.48
CA GLY A 239 -4.68 -11.72 0.55
C GLY A 239 -4.98 -10.50 1.43
N LEU A 240 -5.27 -9.35 0.81
CA LEU A 240 -5.73 -8.14 1.51
C LEU A 240 -6.95 -8.44 2.38
N THR A 241 -7.98 -9.08 1.82
CA THR A 241 -9.20 -9.43 2.54
C THR A 241 -8.91 -10.31 3.75
N ARG A 242 -8.06 -11.33 3.60
CA ARG A 242 -7.75 -12.25 4.69
C ARG A 242 -7.02 -11.57 5.84
N PHE A 243 -5.91 -10.87 5.56
CA PHE A 243 -5.11 -10.22 6.60
C PHE A 243 -5.91 -9.16 7.34
N ILE A 244 -6.74 -8.39 6.61
CA ILE A 244 -7.66 -7.41 7.22
C ILE A 244 -8.71 -8.11 8.10
N SER A 245 -9.28 -9.23 7.64
CA SER A 245 -10.22 -10.02 8.44
C SER A 245 -9.58 -10.54 9.72
N VAL A 246 -8.34 -11.02 9.64
CA VAL A 246 -7.58 -11.50 10.79
C VAL A 246 -7.34 -10.38 11.79
N GLY A 247 -6.91 -9.21 11.33
CA GLY A 247 -6.76 -8.03 12.17
C GLY A 247 -8.06 -7.61 12.82
N ALA A 248 -9.16 -7.60 12.06
CA ALA A 248 -10.49 -7.30 12.59
C ALA A 248 -10.91 -8.27 13.70
N GLU A 249 -10.66 -9.58 13.55
CA GLU A 249 -10.94 -10.59 14.59
C GLU A 249 -10.11 -10.41 15.87
N MET A 250 -8.91 -9.80 15.77
CA MET A 250 -8.06 -9.52 16.93
C MET A 250 -8.47 -8.25 17.68
N LEU A 251 -9.21 -7.34 17.06
CA LEU A 251 -9.64 -6.09 17.69
C LEU A 251 -10.65 -6.35 18.83
N LYS A 252 -10.43 -5.70 19.98
CA LYS A 252 -11.33 -5.76 21.15
C LYS A 252 -12.76 -5.39 20.77
N GLU A 253 -13.72 -6.16 21.29
CA GLU A 253 -15.13 -5.84 21.11
C GLU A 253 -15.50 -4.51 21.76
N ARG A 254 -16.46 -3.78 21.16
CA ARG A 254 -17.09 -2.56 21.72
C ARG A 254 -16.15 -1.38 22.03
N THR A 255 -14.88 -1.45 21.65
CA THR A 255 -13.90 -0.37 21.82
C THR A 255 -13.60 0.39 20.53
N ASN A 256 -14.10 -0.09 19.38
CA ASN A 256 -13.86 0.46 18.05
C ASN A 256 -12.36 0.59 17.73
N GLY A 257 -11.66 -0.54 17.64
CA GLY A 257 -10.23 -0.56 17.32
C GLY A 257 -9.87 -0.02 15.93
N LEU A 258 -8.57 0.16 15.71
CA LEU A 258 -8.00 0.76 14.51
C LEU A 258 -7.25 -0.26 13.65
N GLY A 259 -7.37 -0.12 12.33
CA GLY A 259 -6.65 -0.90 11.35
C GLY A 259 -5.79 -0.02 10.45
N PHE A 260 -4.52 -0.38 10.31
CA PHE A 260 -3.55 0.29 9.44
C PHE A 260 -3.03 -0.71 8.42
N VAL A 261 -3.29 -0.44 7.14
CA VAL A 261 -3.04 -1.42 6.07
C VAL A 261 -2.26 -0.76 4.95
N SER A 262 -1.10 -1.31 4.61
CA SER A 262 -0.45 -0.99 3.34
C SER A 262 -1.30 -1.55 2.20
N TYR A 263 -1.71 -0.67 1.29
CA TYR A 263 -2.82 -0.93 0.39
C TYR A 263 -2.36 -0.80 -1.06
N SER A 264 -2.53 -1.87 -1.84
CA SER A 264 -2.02 -1.93 -3.20
C SER A 264 -2.81 -1.04 -4.19
N ASN A 265 -2.22 -0.82 -5.36
CA ASN A 265 -2.92 -0.17 -6.47
C ASN A 265 -3.74 -1.20 -7.27
N LEU A 266 -4.91 -1.55 -6.72
CA LEU A 266 -5.89 -2.40 -7.39
C LEU A 266 -6.61 -1.67 -8.54
N ILE A 267 -6.97 -2.43 -9.58
CA ILE A 267 -7.85 -1.92 -10.64
C ILE A 267 -9.25 -1.61 -10.07
N PRO A 268 -10.05 -0.73 -10.71
CA PRO A 268 -11.30 -0.24 -10.14
C PRO A 268 -12.28 -1.33 -9.66
N VAL A 269 -12.45 -2.41 -10.44
CA VAL A 269 -13.36 -3.52 -10.09
C VAL A 269 -12.87 -4.32 -8.87
N GLU A 270 -11.56 -4.56 -8.77
CA GLU A 270 -10.96 -5.24 -7.63
C GLU A 270 -11.00 -4.38 -6.38
N ASN A 271 -10.75 -3.08 -6.54
CA ASN A 271 -10.83 -2.10 -5.47
C ASN A 271 -12.26 -2.03 -4.89
N ALA A 272 -13.28 -1.99 -5.75
CA ALA A 272 -14.68 -2.04 -5.32
C ALA A 272 -15.03 -3.35 -4.59
N ARG A 273 -14.53 -4.48 -5.07
CA ARG A 273 -14.69 -5.79 -4.40
C ARG A 273 -14.05 -5.80 -3.02
N LEU A 274 -12.82 -5.29 -2.89
CA LEU A 274 -12.12 -5.22 -1.61
C LEU A 274 -12.88 -4.33 -0.61
N PHE A 275 -13.33 -3.13 -1.00
CA PHE A 275 -14.10 -2.27 -0.08
C PHE A 275 -15.44 -2.87 0.32
N LYS A 276 -16.10 -3.62 -0.56
CA LYS A 276 -17.27 -4.42 -0.19
C LYS A 276 -16.94 -5.43 0.91
N ASN A 277 -15.81 -6.13 0.79
CA ASN A 277 -15.37 -7.10 1.79
C ASN A 277 -15.03 -6.41 3.14
N ILE A 278 -14.25 -5.34 3.11
CA ILE A 278 -13.88 -4.54 4.30
C ILE A 278 -15.14 -4.05 5.04
N ALA A 279 -16.09 -3.47 4.31
CA ALA A 279 -17.35 -3.02 4.88
C ALA A 279 -18.16 -4.16 5.50
N SER A 280 -18.16 -5.35 4.87
CA SER A 280 -18.86 -6.52 5.40
C SER A 280 -18.27 -7.06 6.72
N MET A 281 -16.98 -6.81 6.97
CA MET A 281 -16.31 -7.15 8.23
C MET A 281 -16.60 -6.14 9.35
N GLY A 282 -17.31 -5.05 9.06
CA GLY A 282 -17.58 -3.98 10.04
C GLY A 282 -16.45 -2.97 10.18
N LEU A 283 -15.53 -2.90 9.20
CA LEU A 283 -14.49 -1.89 9.12
C LEU A 283 -14.92 -0.72 8.23
N SER A 284 -14.73 0.50 8.71
CA SER A 284 -15.05 1.75 8.03
C SER A 284 -13.77 2.45 7.57
N PRO A 285 -13.53 2.60 6.24
CA PRO A 285 -12.40 3.36 5.73
C PRO A 285 -12.49 4.83 6.13
N GLN A 286 -11.43 5.36 6.72
CA GLN A 286 -11.32 6.78 7.06
C GLN A 286 -10.43 7.53 6.08
N GLU A 287 -9.28 6.94 5.76
CA GLU A 287 -8.28 7.56 4.92
C GLU A 287 -7.63 6.53 4.01
N LEU A 288 -7.29 6.98 2.79
CA LEU A 288 -6.47 6.28 1.81
C LEU A 288 -5.46 7.27 1.27
N ILE A 289 -4.25 7.20 1.80
CA ILE A 289 -3.19 8.16 1.48
C ILE A 289 -2.39 7.60 0.31
N PRO A 290 -2.39 8.26 -0.86
CA PRO A 290 -1.68 7.76 -2.03
C PRO A 290 -0.16 7.86 -1.85
N ALA A 291 0.58 6.95 -2.48
CA ALA A 291 2.05 6.94 -2.53
C ALA A 291 2.73 7.13 -1.16
N PHE A 292 2.18 6.50 -0.13
CA PHE A 292 2.68 6.62 1.24
C PHE A 292 3.86 5.68 1.50
N ASN A 293 3.74 4.43 1.04
CA ASN A 293 4.76 3.41 1.24
C ASN A 293 5.67 3.31 0.02
N GLU A 294 6.96 3.14 0.27
CA GLU A 294 7.98 2.91 -0.75
C GLU A 294 8.75 1.62 -0.44
N TYR A 295 9.08 0.84 -1.47
CA TYR A 295 9.67 -0.50 -1.34
C TYR A 295 10.98 -0.66 -2.11
N VAL A 296 11.91 -1.42 -1.54
CA VAL A 296 13.23 -1.69 -2.14
C VAL A 296 13.08 -2.71 -3.27
N GLY A 297 13.54 -2.38 -4.47
CA GLY A 297 13.64 -3.34 -5.59
C GLY A 297 12.31 -3.75 -6.25
N ALA A 298 11.16 -3.27 -5.78
CA ALA A 298 9.84 -3.68 -6.25
C ALA A 298 9.44 -3.04 -7.61
N GLN A 299 9.94 -3.58 -8.72
CA GLN A 299 9.68 -3.04 -10.07
C GLN A 299 8.22 -3.24 -10.56
N LYS A 300 7.50 -4.27 -10.09
CA LYS A 300 6.15 -4.61 -10.61
C LYS A 300 5.04 -3.61 -10.25
N HIS A 301 5.13 -2.97 -9.07
CA HIS A 301 4.14 -1.99 -8.58
C HIS A 301 4.68 -0.55 -8.56
N ALA A 302 5.70 -0.24 -9.36
CA ALA A 302 6.46 1.01 -9.31
C ALA A 302 7.09 1.34 -7.93
N GLY A 303 7.18 0.32 -7.05
CA GLY A 303 7.75 0.40 -5.72
C GLY A 303 6.96 1.26 -4.74
N ILE A 304 5.68 1.52 -4.98
CA ILE A 304 4.85 2.34 -4.08
C ILE A 304 3.48 1.73 -3.78
N SER A 305 2.96 1.98 -2.58
CA SER A 305 1.59 1.62 -2.18
C SER A 305 0.94 2.74 -1.35
N LYS A 306 -0.34 2.57 -1.05
CA LYS A 306 -1.14 3.53 -0.26
C LYS A 306 -1.12 3.15 1.21
N MET A 307 -1.43 4.09 2.09
CA MET A 307 -1.73 3.80 3.49
C MET A 307 -3.23 3.89 3.74
N GLY A 308 -3.85 2.81 4.18
CA GLY A 308 -5.24 2.77 4.59
C GLY A 308 -5.39 2.86 6.10
N LYS A 309 -6.33 3.71 6.57
CA LYS A 309 -6.77 3.79 7.97
C LYS A 309 -8.23 3.39 8.07
N PHE A 310 -8.54 2.47 8.97
CA PHE A 310 -9.88 1.93 9.17
C PHE A 310 -10.27 1.94 10.65
N PHE A 311 -11.53 2.26 10.95
CA PHE A 311 -12.12 2.01 12.28
C PHE A 311 -12.97 0.76 12.26
N SER A 312 -12.93 -0.03 13.32
CA SER A 312 -13.98 -0.99 13.62
C SER A 312 -15.22 -0.27 14.11
N SER A 313 -16.38 -0.65 13.57
CA SER A 313 -17.68 -0.14 13.99
C SER A 313 -18.20 -0.76 15.29
N GLY A 314 -17.44 -1.67 15.92
CA GLY A 314 -17.83 -2.37 17.15
C GLY A 314 -18.89 -3.47 16.94
N TYR A 315 -19.52 -3.49 15.76
CA TYR A 315 -20.39 -4.55 15.25
C TYR A 315 -19.63 -5.38 14.21
N LEU A 316 -18.63 -6.13 14.66
CA LEU A 316 -17.89 -7.04 13.78
C LEU A 316 -18.80 -8.21 13.38
N LYS A 317 -18.99 -8.41 12.08
CA LYS A 317 -19.58 -9.63 11.53
C LYS A 317 -18.44 -10.54 11.10
N THR A 318 -18.27 -11.67 11.79
CA THR A 318 -17.21 -12.65 11.59
C THR A 318 -17.44 -13.52 10.34
N SER A 319 -17.79 -12.93 9.21
CA SER A 319 -17.86 -13.67 7.95
C SER A 319 -16.69 -13.26 7.07
N ASP A 320 -15.61 -14.04 7.08
CA ASP A 320 -14.56 -13.96 6.07
C ASP A 320 -15.12 -14.48 4.74
N PRO A 321 -15.25 -13.64 3.71
CA PRO A 321 -15.80 -14.06 2.42
C PRO A 321 -14.77 -14.80 1.54
N THR A 322 -13.54 -15.01 1.99
CA THR A 322 -12.41 -15.46 1.16
C THR A 322 -12.20 -16.98 1.18
N PRO A 323 -12.03 -17.65 0.02
CA PRO A 323 -11.51 -19.01 -0.02
C PRO A 323 -10.07 -19.07 0.51
N ARG A 324 -9.82 -19.90 1.54
CA ARG A 324 -8.53 -20.00 2.26
C ARG A 324 -7.33 -20.38 1.37
N ASN A 325 -7.54 -20.90 0.16
CA ASN A 325 -6.48 -21.38 -0.74
C ASN A 325 -5.91 -20.34 -1.72
N LEU A 326 -6.28 -19.05 -1.61
CA LEU A 326 -5.92 -18.01 -2.60
C LEU A 326 -5.15 -16.81 -2.03
N ILE A 327 -4.58 -16.94 -0.83
CA ILE A 327 -4.01 -15.82 -0.07
C ILE A 327 -2.67 -15.35 -0.65
N TYR A 328 -1.74 -16.28 -0.93
CA TYR A 328 -0.41 -15.97 -1.48
C TYR A 328 -0.41 -16.05 -3.00
N THR A 329 0.36 -15.20 -3.69
CA THR A 329 0.36 -15.13 -5.16
C THR A 329 0.76 -16.46 -5.81
N ASN A 330 1.71 -17.18 -5.21
CA ASN A 330 2.17 -18.50 -5.70
C ASN A 330 1.15 -19.64 -5.48
N SER A 331 0.08 -19.43 -4.72
CA SER A 331 -1.01 -20.43 -4.58
C SER A 331 -1.86 -20.58 -5.85
N LYS A 332 -1.75 -19.64 -6.81
CA LYS A 332 -2.48 -19.69 -8.09
C LYS A 332 -1.88 -20.65 -9.12
N GLU A 333 -0.66 -21.15 -8.95
CA GLU A 333 0.02 -21.96 -9.98
C GLU A 333 -0.28 -23.47 -9.94
N THR A 334 -1.04 -23.97 -8.96
CA THR A 334 -1.33 -25.42 -8.81
C THR A 334 -2.73 -25.86 -9.23
N SER A 335 -3.47 -25.03 -9.97
CA SER A 335 -4.77 -25.42 -10.53
C SER A 335 -4.78 -25.27 -12.05
N ILE A 336 -4.23 -26.26 -12.75
CA ILE A 336 -4.54 -26.58 -14.15
C ILE A 336 -5.11 -27.99 -14.20
#